data_AF-A0A8T3XDX1-F1
#
_entry.id   AF-A0A8T3XDX1-F1
#
_cell.length_a   1.000
_cell.length_b   1.000
_cell.length_c   1.000
_cell.angle_alpha   90.00
_cell.angle_beta   90.00
_cell.angle_gamma   90.00
#
_symmetry.space_group_name_H-M   'P 1'
#
loop_
_entity.id
_entity.type
_entity.pdbx_description
1 polymer ?
#
loop_
_entity_poly.entity_id
_entity_poly.type
_entity_poly.pdbx_seq_one_letter_code
_entity_poly.pdbx_strand_id
1 'polypeptide(L)'
;MNKALFFAIALSLLILIGCATGKKTPLEKEITFEKGIERINEIDAKFNANAKTPPNSTKDIENLIAQLTGFSAVNKIPKSLEYYLGFRIKFLEAERLHSEGWKWGKGSTTDYGFGCKRGSARILESAKIRNSSAQKGYEALNSLKLLIKEFPEEAKSLNLSQKDVLFLNAAYYQIENKAIIDADIIRSLCKNNADNETTNTGNETINANNER
;
A
#
# COMPACT_ATOMS: atom_id res chain seq x y z
N MET A 1 44.49 -27.60 35.23
CA MET A 1 43.44 -28.63 35.42
C MET A 1 42.64 -28.21 36.65
N ASN A 2 41.33 -27.95 36.68
CA ASN A 2 40.23 -28.21 35.77
C ASN A 2 39.28 -27.00 35.80
N LYS A 3 39.43 -26.04 34.86
CA LYS A 3 38.44 -24.97 34.63
C LYS A 3 37.25 -25.44 33.76
N ALA A 4 37.31 -26.67 33.25
CA ALA A 4 36.25 -27.29 32.45
C ALA A 4 35.09 -27.87 33.27
N LEU A 5 35.27 -28.08 34.59
CA LEU A 5 34.26 -28.75 35.41
C LEU A 5 33.11 -27.83 35.88
N PHE A 6 33.36 -26.52 35.99
CA PHE A 6 32.32 -25.55 36.38
C PHE A 6 31.39 -25.14 35.24
N PHE A 7 31.83 -25.25 33.99
CA PHE A 7 31.00 -24.95 32.82
C PHE A 7 29.99 -26.05 32.50
N ALA A 8 30.23 -27.29 32.93
CA ALA A 8 29.31 -28.41 32.70
C ALA A 8 28.10 -28.38 33.65
N ILE A 9 28.25 -27.86 34.87
CA ILE A 9 27.17 -27.81 35.88
C ILE A 9 26.24 -26.60 35.66
N ALA A 10 26.76 -25.50 35.12
CA ALA A 10 25.94 -24.36 34.70
C ALA A 10 25.16 -24.62 33.40
N LEU A 11 25.62 -25.55 32.56
CA LEU A 11 24.95 -25.91 31.30
C LEU A 11 23.92 -27.04 31.48
N SER A 12 24.02 -27.84 32.54
CA SER A 12 23.01 -28.87 32.88
C SER A 12 21.78 -28.33 33.62
N LEU A 13 21.77 -27.06 34.06
CA LEU A 13 20.61 -26.44 34.71
C LEU A 13 19.60 -25.82 33.73
N LEU A 14 19.87 -25.87 32.41
CA LEU A 14 18.98 -25.32 31.37
C LEU A 14 18.09 -26.37 30.68
N ILE A 15 18.10 -27.64 31.10
CA ILE A 15 17.34 -28.73 30.46
C ILE A 15 16.30 -29.37 31.42
N LEU A 16 15.77 -28.60 32.39
CA LEU A 16 14.71 -29.08 33.30
C LEU A 16 13.47 -28.17 33.37
N ILE A 17 13.21 -27.34 32.35
CA ILE A 17 11.90 -26.66 32.16
C ILE A 17 11.24 -27.19 30.88
N GLY A 18 11.23 -28.51 30.74
CA GLY A 18 10.74 -29.21 29.56
C GLY A 18 9.86 -30.40 29.93
N CYS A 19 8.97 -30.26 30.91
CA CYS A 19 7.73 -31.03 31.08
C CYS A 19 7.00 -30.57 32.35
N ALA A 20 5.67 -30.64 32.33
CA ALA A 20 4.75 -30.31 33.42
C ALA A 20 4.61 -28.81 33.74
N THR A 21 3.94 -28.09 32.85
CA THR A 21 2.57 -27.64 33.15
C THR A 21 1.92 -27.26 31.83
N GLY A 22 0.92 -28.04 31.43
CA GLY A 22 -0.12 -27.57 30.52
C GLY A 22 -0.93 -26.47 31.19
N LYS A 23 -0.28 -25.34 31.54
CA LYS A 23 -0.97 -24.07 31.62
C LYS A 23 -1.35 -23.78 30.19
N LYS A 24 -2.60 -24.13 29.83
CA LYS A 24 -3.33 -23.35 28.85
C LYS A 24 -3.01 -21.91 29.18
N THR A 25 -2.23 -21.25 28.33
CA THR A 25 -2.23 -19.80 28.25
C THR A 25 -3.69 -19.38 28.38
N PRO A 26 -4.02 -18.40 29.23
CA PRO A 26 -5.42 -17.96 29.34
C PRO A 26 -5.87 -17.76 27.91
N LEU A 27 -6.94 -18.44 27.48
CA LEU A 27 -7.53 -18.21 26.16
C LEU A 27 -7.52 -16.70 25.99
N GLU A 28 -6.72 -16.19 25.05
CA GLU A 28 -6.69 -14.76 24.78
C GLU A 28 -8.14 -14.41 24.50
N LYS A 29 -8.74 -13.70 25.45
CA LYS A 29 -10.17 -13.46 25.44
C LYS A 29 -10.40 -12.64 24.19
N GLU A 30 -11.11 -13.24 23.24
CA GLU A 30 -11.44 -12.61 21.96
C GLU A 30 -11.97 -11.20 22.24
N ILE A 31 -11.34 -10.20 21.62
CA ILE A 31 -11.76 -8.82 21.82
C ILE A 31 -13.15 -8.65 21.20
N THR A 32 -14.05 -7.90 21.84
CA THR A 32 -15.35 -7.63 21.23
C THR A 32 -15.19 -6.62 20.10
N PHE A 33 -16.19 -6.56 19.21
CA PHE A 33 -16.18 -5.58 18.12
C PHE A 33 -16.06 -4.15 18.65
N GLU A 34 -16.85 -3.78 19.66
CA GLU A 34 -16.87 -2.43 20.23
C GLU A 34 -15.52 -2.04 20.82
N LYS A 35 -14.89 -2.94 21.60
CA LYS A 35 -13.55 -2.71 22.16
C LYS A 35 -12.48 -2.62 21.07
N GLY A 36 -12.65 -3.39 20.01
CA GLY A 36 -11.77 -3.31 18.85
C GLY A 36 -11.86 -1.97 18.14
N ILE A 37 -13.08 -1.48 17.92
CA ILE A 37 -13.32 -0.15 17.33
C ILE A 37 -12.79 0.96 18.22
N GLU A 38 -13.02 0.90 19.53
CA GLU A 38 -12.44 1.84 20.51
C GLU A 38 -10.92 1.91 20.35
N ARG A 39 -10.26 0.74 20.32
CA ARG A 39 -8.81 0.68 20.15
C ARG A 39 -8.32 1.20 18.80
N ILE A 40 -9.06 0.92 17.71
CA ILE A 40 -8.72 1.45 16.39
C ILE A 40 -8.87 2.98 16.37
N ASN A 41 -9.92 3.53 16.96
CA ASN A 41 -10.13 4.97 17.05
C ASN A 41 -9.02 5.66 17.86
N GLU A 42 -8.54 5.04 18.94
CA GLU A 42 -7.37 5.53 19.69
C GLU A 42 -6.09 5.54 18.83
N ILE A 43 -5.89 4.53 17.99
CA ILE A 43 -4.75 4.46 17.08
C ILE A 43 -4.89 5.54 16.00
N ASP A 44 -6.05 5.65 15.35
CA ASP A 44 -6.36 6.65 14.33
C ASP A 44 -6.16 8.09 14.85
N ALA A 45 -6.60 8.38 16.08
CA ALA A 45 -6.50 9.70 16.70
C ALA A 45 -5.05 10.20 16.84
N LYS A 46 -4.07 9.30 17.05
CA LYS A 46 -2.64 9.67 17.13
C LYS A 46 -2.12 10.29 15.83
N PHE A 47 -2.80 10.04 14.71
CA PHE A 47 -2.43 10.51 13.38
C PHE A 47 -3.43 11.51 12.79
N ASN A 48 -4.33 12.06 13.62
CA ASN A 48 -5.43 12.93 13.17
C ASN A 48 -6.29 12.29 12.07
N ALA A 49 -6.49 10.97 12.14
CA ALA A 49 -7.21 10.20 11.15
C ALA A 49 -8.55 9.68 11.69
N ASN A 50 -9.40 9.20 10.79
CA ASN A 50 -10.58 8.41 11.11
C ASN A 50 -10.93 7.50 9.91
N ALA A 51 -11.98 6.69 10.03
CA ALA A 51 -12.43 5.76 9.00
C ALA A 51 -12.57 6.36 7.58
N LYS A 52 -12.93 7.65 7.46
CA LYS A 52 -13.15 8.36 6.17
C LYS A 52 -12.05 9.37 5.83
N THR A 53 -11.19 9.71 6.78
CA THR A 53 -10.14 10.73 6.62
C THR A 53 -8.78 10.12 6.93
N PRO A 54 -7.89 9.92 5.94
CA PRO A 54 -6.53 9.45 6.20
C PRO A 54 -5.65 10.59 6.79
N PRO A 55 -4.49 10.25 7.36
CA PRO A 55 -3.44 11.24 7.64
C PRO A 55 -3.01 12.00 6.37
N ASN A 56 -2.48 13.22 6.54
CA ASN A 56 -2.07 14.08 5.43
C ASN A 56 -0.64 13.83 4.91
N SER A 57 0.06 12.82 5.44
CA SER A 57 1.41 12.47 5.03
C SER A 57 1.54 10.97 4.79
N THR A 58 2.32 10.58 3.77
CA THR A 58 2.58 9.17 3.45
C THR A 58 3.25 8.43 4.61
N LYS A 59 4.15 9.09 5.34
CA LYS A 59 4.81 8.54 6.53
C LYS A 59 3.82 8.24 7.65
N ASP A 60 2.88 9.12 7.91
CA ASP A 60 1.87 8.90 8.94
C ASP A 60 0.88 7.81 8.53
N ILE A 61 0.54 7.74 7.23
CA ILE A 61 -0.24 6.62 6.68
C ILE A 61 0.50 5.28 6.91
N GLU A 62 1.80 5.20 6.62
CA GLU A 62 2.60 3.99 6.84
C GLU A 62 2.64 3.57 8.32
N ASN A 63 2.88 4.54 9.22
CA ASN A 63 2.90 4.28 10.65
C ASN A 63 1.54 3.82 11.19
N LEU A 64 0.45 4.39 10.67
CA LEU A 64 -0.91 4.00 11.00
C LEU A 64 -1.21 2.57 10.51
N ILE A 65 -0.89 2.24 9.26
CA ILE A 65 -1.02 0.89 8.72
C ILE A 65 -0.27 -0.10 9.62
N ALA A 66 0.98 0.19 9.98
CA ALA A 66 1.78 -0.67 10.83
C ALA A 66 1.15 -0.91 12.21
N GLN A 67 0.59 0.12 12.86
CA GLN A 67 -0.08 -0.04 14.14
C GLN A 67 -1.39 -0.86 14.02
N LEU A 68 -2.17 -0.66 12.95
CA LEU A 68 -3.40 -1.43 12.73
C LEU A 68 -3.09 -2.90 12.41
N THR A 69 -2.08 -3.17 11.60
CA THR A 69 -1.60 -4.54 11.33
C THR A 69 -1.07 -5.20 12.59
N GLY A 70 -0.29 -4.47 13.40
CA GLY A 70 0.20 -4.95 14.68
C GLY A 70 -0.94 -5.28 15.65
N PHE A 71 -1.96 -4.41 15.73
CA PHE A 71 -3.17 -4.66 16.51
C PHE A 71 -3.89 -5.94 16.06
N SER A 72 -4.07 -6.14 14.76
CA SER A 72 -4.70 -7.35 14.20
C SER A 72 -3.89 -8.62 14.51
N ALA A 73 -2.55 -8.55 14.45
CA ALA A 73 -1.68 -9.70 14.62
C ALA A 73 -1.59 -10.22 16.07
N VAL A 74 -1.77 -9.35 17.07
CA VAL A 74 -1.59 -9.69 18.49
C VAL A 74 -2.91 -9.89 19.24
N ASN A 75 -4.05 -9.80 18.56
CA ASN A 75 -5.36 -10.00 19.16
C ASN A 75 -6.16 -11.03 18.38
N LYS A 76 -6.84 -11.94 19.08
CA LYS A 76 -7.91 -12.71 18.47
C LYS A 76 -9.13 -11.80 18.26
N ILE A 77 -9.42 -11.48 17.01
CA ILE A 77 -10.49 -10.54 16.61
C ILE A 77 -11.70 -11.27 16.00
N PRO A 78 -12.92 -10.75 16.19
CA PRO A 78 -14.12 -11.28 15.55
C PRO A 78 -14.11 -10.92 14.05
N LYS A 79 -14.83 -11.71 13.25
CA LYS A 79 -14.87 -11.58 11.79
C LYS A 79 -15.33 -10.20 11.32
N SER A 80 -16.28 -9.57 12.02
CA SER A 80 -16.73 -8.20 11.72
C SER A 80 -15.58 -7.20 11.84
N LEU A 81 -14.77 -7.29 12.89
CA LEU A 81 -13.60 -6.44 13.10
C LEU A 81 -12.49 -6.74 12.08
N GLU A 82 -12.32 -8.01 11.69
CA GLU A 82 -11.40 -8.41 10.63
C GLU A 82 -11.75 -7.73 9.28
N TYR A 83 -13.02 -7.74 8.88
CA TYR A 83 -13.45 -7.05 7.66
C TYR A 83 -13.30 -5.53 7.75
N TYR A 84 -13.58 -4.94 8.92
CA TYR A 84 -13.35 -3.51 9.12
C TYR A 84 -11.87 -3.14 9.03
N LEU A 85 -10.98 -3.90 9.68
CA LEU A 85 -9.54 -3.71 9.59
C LEU A 85 -9.03 -3.93 8.16
N GLY A 86 -9.54 -4.96 7.48
CA GLY A 86 -9.24 -5.21 6.07
C GLY A 86 -9.60 -4.03 5.18
N PHE A 87 -10.79 -3.46 5.36
CA PHE A 87 -11.19 -2.22 4.69
C PHE A 87 -10.25 -1.06 5.03
N ARG A 88 -10.02 -0.79 6.32
CA ARG A 88 -9.25 0.37 6.79
C ARG A 88 -7.80 0.33 6.31
N ILE A 89 -7.12 -0.82 6.42
CA ILE A 89 -5.74 -1.00 6.00
C ILE A 89 -5.62 -0.81 4.48
N LYS A 90 -6.50 -1.42 3.69
CA LYS A 90 -6.47 -1.32 2.23
C LYS A 90 -6.84 0.07 1.71
N PHE A 91 -7.76 0.75 2.38
CA PHE A 91 -8.05 2.16 2.13
C PHE A 91 -6.79 3.01 2.35
N LEU A 92 -6.10 2.85 3.47
CA LEU A 92 -4.86 3.58 3.75
C LEU A 92 -3.73 3.25 2.75
N GLU A 93 -3.59 1.98 2.34
CA GLU A 93 -2.65 1.61 1.27
C GLU A 93 -2.97 2.31 -0.04
N ALA A 94 -4.26 2.42 -0.41
CA ALA A 94 -4.71 3.13 -1.59
C ALA A 94 -4.38 4.62 -1.51
N GLU A 95 -4.65 5.27 -0.38
CA GLU A 95 -4.37 6.70 -0.14
C GLU A 95 -2.86 7.02 -0.15
N ARG A 96 -2.03 6.15 0.41
CA ARG A 96 -0.56 6.27 0.33
C ARG A 96 -0.10 6.26 -1.11
N LEU A 97 -0.53 5.25 -1.88
CA LEU A 97 -0.18 5.13 -3.30
C LEU A 97 -0.75 6.29 -4.11
N HIS A 98 -1.95 6.78 -3.80
CA HIS A 98 -2.51 7.95 -4.47
C HIS A 98 -1.59 9.17 -4.30
N SER A 99 -1.20 9.45 -3.05
CA SER A 99 -0.28 10.54 -2.71
C SER A 99 1.07 10.39 -3.42
N GLU A 100 1.63 9.18 -3.47
CA GLU A 100 2.89 8.88 -4.16
C GLU A 100 2.79 9.05 -5.68
N GLY A 101 1.68 8.64 -6.29
CA GLY A 101 1.42 8.83 -7.71
C GLY A 101 1.39 10.31 -8.10
N TRP A 102 0.95 11.16 -7.18
CA TRP A 102 0.88 12.61 -7.36
C TRP A 102 2.08 13.39 -6.80
N LYS A 103 3.17 12.73 -6.39
CA LYS A 103 4.34 13.40 -5.80
C LYS A 103 5.01 14.44 -6.71
N TRP A 104 4.73 14.43 -8.00
CA TRP A 104 5.21 15.41 -8.98
C TRP A 104 4.14 16.43 -9.41
N GLY A 105 3.01 16.48 -8.73
CA GLY A 105 1.90 17.39 -8.99
C GLY A 105 1.43 17.32 -10.45
N LYS A 106 1.39 18.48 -11.12
CA LYS A 106 1.02 18.58 -12.56
C LYS A 106 1.88 17.68 -13.45
N GLY A 107 3.11 17.37 -13.05
CA GLY A 107 4.04 16.52 -13.79
C GLY A 107 3.71 15.02 -13.77
N SER A 108 2.69 14.60 -13.01
CA SER A 108 2.23 13.21 -12.87
C SER A 108 1.22 12.78 -13.95
N THR A 109 0.74 13.69 -14.79
CA THR A 109 -0.33 13.45 -15.76
C THR A 109 -0.06 14.14 -17.09
N THR A 110 -0.81 13.79 -18.13
CA THR A 110 -0.72 14.43 -19.45
C THR A 110 -1.54 15.72 -19.57
N ASP A 111 -2.43 16.01 -18.62
CA ASP A 111 -3.38 17.14 -18.70
C ASP A 111 -2.72 18.52 -18.76
N TYR A 112 -1.50 18.63 -18.23
CA TYR A 112 -0.76 19.90 -18.16
C TYR A 112 0.36 20.01 -19.19
N GLY A 113 0.30 19.19 -20.24
CA GLY A 113 1.34 19.07 -21.25
C GLY A 113 2.56 18.28 -20.76
N PHE A 114 3.24 17.63 -21.69
CA PHE A 114 4.40 16.80 -21.39
C PHE A 114 5.39 16.80 -22.56
N GLY A 115 6.66 16.50 -22.25
CA GLY A 115 7.70 16.29 -23.27
C GLY A 115 8.23 14.86 -23.21
N CYS A 116 8.40 14.22 -24.36
CA CYS A 116 8.84 12.82 -24.43
C CYS A 116 10.26 12.57 -23.90
N LYS A 117 11.14 13.58 -23.90
CA LYS A 117 12.53 13.46 -23.38
C LYS A 117 12.64 13.56 -21.85
N ARG A 118 11.74 14.30 -21.18
CA ARG A 118 11.89 14.64 -19.74
C ARG A 118 10.66 14.33 -18.88
N GLY A 119 9.49 14.08 -19.47
CA GLY A 119 8.22 13.89 -18.74
C GLY A 119 7.63 12.49 -18.85
N SER A 120 7.93 11.74 -19.91
CA SER A 120 7.33 10.43 -20.21
C SER A 120 7.52 9.41 -19.09
N ALA A 121 8.77 9.19 -18.64
CA ALA A 121 9.09 8.22 -17.59
C ALA A 121 8.35 8.51 -16.27
N ARG A 122 8.26 9.79 -15.91
CA ARG A 122 7.58 10.24 -14.69
C ARG A 122 6.07 10.00 -14.75
N ILE A 123 5.44 10.32 -15.89
CA ILE A 123 4.01 10.12 -16.09
C ILE A 123 3.68 8.62 -16.12
N LEU A 124 4.52 7.79 -16.74
CA LEU A 124 4.36 6.34 -16.75
C LEU A 124 4.46 5.74 -15.34
N GLU A 125 5.43 6.19 -14.54
CA GLU A 125 5.57 5.73 -13.15
C GLU A 125 4.40 6.21 -12.29
N SER A 126 3.98 7.48 -12.44
CA SER A 126 2.76 8.00 -11.79
C SER A 126 1.52 7.18 -12.16
N ALA A 127 1.32 6.89 -13.45
CA ALA A 127 0.20 6.08 -13.92
C ALA A 127 0.22 4.68 -13.31
N LYS A 128 1.38 4.03 -13.28
CA LYS A 128 1.55 2.72 -12.62
C LYS A 128 1.17 2.77 -11.13
N ILE A 129 1.66 3.77 -10.40
CA ILE A 129 1.37 3.92 -8.97
C ILE A 129 -0.11 4.23 -8.72
N ARG A 130 -0.72 5.14 -9.49
CA ARG A 130 -2.16 5.46 -9.39
C ARG A 130 -3.05 4.27 -9.75
N ASN A 131 -2.67 3.47 -10.74
CA ASN A 131 -3.36 2.22 -11.02
C ASN A 131 -3.28 1.27 -9.83
N SER A 132 -2.08 1.11 -9.22
CA SER A 132 -1.92 0.31 -8.01
C SER A 132 -2.75 0.84 -6.83
N SER A 133 -2.90 2.16 -6.70
CA SER A 133 -3.78 2.79 -5.71
C SER A 133 -5.23 2.34 -5.91
N ALA A 134 -5.74 2.39 -7.15
CA ALA A 134 -7.10 1.93 -7.46
C ALA A 134 -7.29 0.44 -7.14
N GLN A 135 -6.31 -0.42 -7.45
CA GLN A 135 -6.38 -1.84 -7.10
C GLN A 135 -6.48 -2.08 -5.58
N LYS A 136 -5.71 -1.35 -4.77
CA LYS A 136 -5.85 -1.38 -3.31
C LYS A 136 -7.20 -0.85 -2.85
N GLY A 137 -7.73 0.16 -3.53
CA GLY A 137 -9.08 0.65 -3.33
C GLY A 137 -10.14 -0.43 -3.52
N TYR A 138 -10.06 -1.21 -4.60
CA TYR A 138 -10.97 -2.33 -4.84
C TYR A 138 -10.82 -3.46 -3.79
N GLU A 139 -9.61 -3.77 -3.33
CA GLU A 139 -9.38 -4.67 -2.19
C GLU A 139 -10.09 -4.18 -0.91
N ALA A 140 -10.03 -2.87 -0.64
CA ALA A 140 -10.73 -2.25 0.48
C ALA A 140 -12.26 -2.39 0.35
N LEU A 141 -12.80 -2.16 -0.86
CA LEU A 141 -14.22 -2.30 -1.14
C LEU A 141 -14.74 -3.72 -0.96
N ASN A 142 -13.94 -4.73 -1.28
CA ASN A 142 -14.32 -6.12 -1.06
C ASN A 142 -14.53 -6.39 0.44
N SER A 143 -13.60 -5.92 1.28
CA SER A 143 -13.72 -6.04 2.73
C SER A 143 -14.93 -5.27 3.29
N LEU A 144 -15.17 -4.05 2.79
CA LEU A 144 -16.32 -3.24 3.17
C LEU A 144 -17.65 -3.88 2.78
N LYS A 145 -17.74 -4.45 1.57
CA LYS A 145 -18.92 -5.18 1.10
C LYS A 145 -19.21 -6.40 1.99
N LEU A 146 -18.18 -7.14 2.39
CA LEU A 146 -18.33 -8.27 3.31
C LEU A 146 -18.82 -7.82 4.69
N LEU A 147 -18.25 -6.73 5.24
CA LEU A 147 -18.72 -6.14 6.49
C LEU A 147 -20.21 -5.77 6.42
N ILE A 148 -20.62 -5.02 5.40
CA ILE A 148 -22.02 -4.57 5.26
C ILE A 148 -22.98 -5.76 5.05
N LYS A 149 -22.55 -6.78 4.31
CA LYS A 149 -23.37 -7.94 3.97
C LYS A 149 -23.55 -8.89 5.16
N GLU A 150 -22.46 -9.20 5.86
CA GLU A 150 -22.45 -10.23 6.91
C GLU A 150 -22.71 -9.66 8.31
N PHE A 151 -22.40 -8.38 8.53
CA PHE A 151 -22.47 -7.68 9.82
C PHE A 151 -23.09 -6.28 9.67
N PRO A 152 -24.37 -6.19 9.24
CA PRO A 152 -25.00 -4.92 8.90
C PRO A 152 -25.16 -3.96 10.09
N GLU A 153 -25.39 -4.47 11.30
CA GLU A 153 -25.53 -3.62 12.49
C GLU A 153 -24.18 -3.02 12.92
N GLU A 154 -23.10 -3.80 12.85
CA GLU A 154 -21.73 -3.32 13.05
C GLU A 154 -21.35 -2.27 12.01
N ALA A 155 -21.63 -2.52 10.72
CA ALA A 155 -21.41 -1.56 9.66
C ALA A 155 -22.18 -0.24 9.90
N LYS A 156 -23.44 -0.34 10.30
CA LYS A 156 -24.30 0.80 10.63
C LYS A 156 -23.78 1.58 11.83
N SER A 157 -23.26 0.90 12.87
CA SER A 157 -22.65 1.54 14.04
C SER A 157 -21.42 2.40 13.67
N LEU A 158 -20.74 2.05 12.59
CA LEU A 158 -19.61 2.78 12.02
C LEU A 158 -20.00 3.84 10.98
N ASN A 159 -21.30 4.03 10.73
CA ASN A 159 -21.82 4.90 9.67
C ASN A 159 -21.23 4.55 8.29
N LEU A 160 -21.12 3.24 8.02
CA LEU A 160 -20.69 2.65 6.76
C LEU A 160 -21.88 1.96 6.09
N SER A 161 -21.99 2.16 4.78
CA SER A 161 -23.16 1.73 4.01
C SER A 161 -22.81 1.39 2.56
N GLN A 162 -23.77 0.82 1.83
CA GLN A 162 -23.63 0.59 0.38
C GLN A 162 -23.39 1.89 -0.40
N LYS A 163 -23.85 3.03 0.13
CA LYS A 163 -23.56 4.34 -0.44
C LYS A 163 -22.06 4.60 -0.46
N ASP A 164 -21.36 4.35 0.66
CA ASP A 164 -19.91 4.53 0.74
C ASP A 164 -19.17 3.63 -0.26
N VAL A 165 -19.63 2.37 -0.43
CA VAL A 165 -19.09 1.45 -1.44
C VAL A 165 -19.22 2.03 -2.86
N LEU A 166 -20.38 2.58 -3.21
CA LEU A 166 -20.62 3.16 -4.54
C LEU A 166 -19.74 4.39 -4.80
N PHE A 167 -19.63 5.31 -3.83
CA PHE A 167 -18.81 6.52 -3.99
C PHE A 167 -17.32 6.19 -4.12
N LEU A 168 -16.81 5.31 -3.25
CA LEU A 168 -15.42 4.87 -3.31
C LEU A 168 -15.12 4.10 -4.60
N ASN A 169 -16.04 3.25 -5.07
CA ASN A 169 -15.88 2.55 -6.34
C ASN A 169 -15.77 3.52 -7.52
N ALA A 170 -16.62 4.54 -7.56
CA ALA A 170 -16.56 5.58 -8.60
C ALA A 170 -15.24 6.36 -8.52
N ALA A 171 -14.75 6.68 -7.33
CA ALA A 171 -13.46 7.36 -7.15
C ALA A 171 -12.29 6.51 -7.66
N TYR A 172 -12.20 5.22 -7.28
CA TYR A 172 -11.13 4.35 -7.76
C TYR A 172 -11.18 4.09 -9.26
N TYR A 173 -12.38 3.98 -9.83
CA TYR A 173 -12.56 3.88 -11.28
C TYR A 173 -12.01 5.11 -12.00
N GLN A 174 -12.26 6.32 -11.49
CA GLN A 174 -11.71 7.54 -12.06
C GLN A 174 -10.17 7.55 -12.00
N ILE A 175 -9.59 7.12 -10.87
CA ILE A 175 -8.13 7.03 -10.69
C ILE A 175 -7.53 6.04 -11.70
N GLU A 176 -8.09 4.83 -11.79
CA GLU A 176 -7.66 3.77 -12.71
C GLU A 176 -7.77 4.22 -14.17
N ASN A 177 -8.94 4.71 -14.59
CA ASN A 177 -9.18 5.13 -15.96
C ASN A 177 -8.24 6.27 -16.36
N LYS A 178 -8.02 7.24 -15.46
CA LYS A 178 -7.08 8.34 -15.72
C LYS A 178 -5.64 7.85 -15.84
N ALA A 179 -5.23 6.90 -15.00
CA ALA A 179 -3.90 6.28 -15.10
C ALA A 179 -3.70 5.55 -16.43
N ILE A 180 -4.70 4.81 -16.91
CA ILE A 180 -4.68 4.11 -18.20
C ILE A 180 -4.53 5.11 -19.35
N ILE A 181 -5.38 6.15 -19.38
CA ILE A 181 -5.34 7.19 -20.41
C ILE A 181 -3.96 7.88 -20.46
N ASP A 182 -3.42 8.28 -19.30
CA ASP A 182 -2.11 8.94 -19.24
C ASP A 182 -1.01 8.02 -19.78
N ALA A 183 -1.02 6.74 -19.42
CA ALA A 183 -0.04 5.78 -19.90
C ALA A 183 -0.13 5.55 -21.41
N ASP A 184 -1.34 5.44 -21.96
CA ASP A 184 -1.58 5.19 -23.37
C ASP A 184 -1.22 6.41 -24.24
N ILE A 185 -1.48 7.62 -23.76
CA ILE A 185 -1.01 8.85 -24.40
C ILE A 185 0.52 8.88 -24.47
N ILE A 186 1.23 8.56 -23.38
CA ILE A 186 2.70 8.51 -23.41
C ILE A 186 3.19 7.43 -24.38
N ARG A 187 2.65 6.22 -24.31
CA ARG A 187 3.08 5.10 -25.18
C ARG A 187 2.80 5.35 -26.65
N SER A 188 1.74 6.07 -26.98
CA SER A 188 1.39 6.39 -28.36
C SER A 188 2.22 7.54 -28.93
N LEU A 189 2.40 8.62 -28.17
CA LEU A 189 3.06 9.84 -28.64
C LEU A 189 4.58 9.86 -28.45
N CYS A 190 5.11 9.08 -27.50
CA CYS A 190 6.55 8.99 -27.23
C CYS A 190 7.20 7.71 -27.73
N LYS A 191 6.61 7.06 -28.76
CA LYS A 191 7.25 5.93 -29.45
C LYS A 191 8.64 6.36 -29.93
N ASN A 192 9.67 5.75 -29.36
CA ASN A 192 11.08 5.81 -29.73
C ASN A 192 11.61 7.14 -30.28
N ASN A 193 12.19 7.95 -29.39
CA ASN A 193 13.45 8.64 -29.74
C ASN A 193 14.65 7.67 -29.76
N ALA A 194 14.43 6.36 -29.59
CA ALA A 194 15.45 5.32 -29.62
C ALA A 194 15.88 4.90 -31.04
N ASP A 195 15.11 5.27 -32.08
CA ASP A 195 15.38 4.84 -33.46
C ASP A 195 16.09 5.90 -34.32
N ASN A 196 16.39 7.09 -33.77
CA ASN A 196 16.95 8.22 -34.53
C ASN A 196 18.35 8.68 -34.09
N GLU A 197 19.05 7.96 -33.19
CA GLU A 197 20.42 8.30 -32.77
C GLU A 197 21.53 7.40 -33.38
N THR A 198 21.20 6.48 -34.29
CA THR A 198 22.17 5.58 -34.97
C THR A 198 22.32 5.79 -36.47
N THR A 199 22.07 7.00 -37.00
CA THR A 199 22.38 7.34 -38.40
C THR A 199 23.15 8.66 -38.55
N ASN A 200 24.11 8.93 -37.65
CA ASN A 200 25.07 10.02 -37.85
C ASN A 200 26.48 9.69 -37.34
N THR A 201 27.00 8.52 -37.69
CA THR A 201 28.44 8.25 -37.65
C THR A 201 28.80 7.26 -38.76
N GLY A 202 29.23 7.77 -39.92
CA GLY A 202 29.80 6.90 -40.96
C GLY A 202 29.66 7.45 -42.37
N ASN A 203 30.44 8.48 -42.70
CA ASN A 203 31.30 8.53 -43.90
C ASN A 203 31.84 9.95 -44.10
N GLU A 204 32.73 10.38 -43.20
CA GLU A 204 33.86 11.19 -43.63
C GLU A 204 34.96 10.21 -44.03
N THR A 205 35.00 9.86 -45.32
CA THR A 205 36.21 9.31 -45.91
C THR A 205 36.70 10.29 -46.96
N ILE A 206 37.71 11.02 -46.52
CA ILE A 206 38.72 11.74 -47.28
C ILE A 206 39.04 10.96 -48.56
N ASN A 207 38.93 11.61 -49.71
CA ASN A 207 39.71 11.25 -50.89
C ASN A 207 40.38 12.51 -51.42
N ALA A 208 41.51 12.81 -50.79
CA ALA A 208 42.54 13.66 -51.35
C ALA A 208 43.41 12.81 -52.28
N ASN A 209 43.77 13.40 -53.43
CA ASN A 209 44.81 13.01 -54.38
C ASN A 209 44.46 11.91 -55.39
N ASN A 210 44.23 12.33 -56.65
CA ASN A 210 45.34 12.24 -57.61
C ASN A 210 45.18 13.19 -58.81
N GLU A 211 46.24 13.94 -59.05
CA GLU A 211 46.46 14.75 -60.24
C GLU A 211 46.81 13.84 -61.45
N ARG A 212 46.18 14.11 -62.60
CA ARG A 212 46.73 14.24 -63.97
C ARG A 212 45.70 13.90 -65.04
#